data_AF-X1LJ56-F1
#
_entry.id   AF-X1LJ56-F1
#
_cell.length_a   1.000
_cell.length_b   1.000
_cell.length_c   1.000
_cell.angle_alpha   90.00
_cell.angle_beta   90.00
_cell.angle_gamma   90.00
#
_symmetry.space_group_name_H-M   'P 1'
#
loop_
_entity.id
_entity.type
_entity.pdbx_description
1 polymer ?
#
loop_
_entity_poly.entity_id
_entity_poly.type
_entity_poly.pdbx_seq_one_letter_code
_entity_poly.pdbx_strand_id
1 'polypeptide(L)'
;LRFSPYIKDAMVIGGKDKDFVSAILNIDFAMAGKWAERNHIPYTTFVDLSQKKEVADLVQKDLVRVNGYLPEPARVRRFVLLHKEFDADEAELTRTRKLRREFMEERYKDLIEAIYKDGKEIKVKAPVTYRDGRKGVVTTSIKVRNIQKEA
;
A
#
# COMPACT_ATOMS: atom_id res chain seq x y z
N LEU A 1 -6.60 -6.92 8.59
CA LEU A 1 -6.43 -6.28 7.26
C LEU A 1 -7.34 -6.86 6.19
N ARG A 2 -7.38 -8.19 6.03
CA ARG A 2 -8.24 -8.88 5.04
C ARG A 2 -9.75 -8.56 5.09
N PHE A 3 -10.25 -8.05 6.23
CA PHE A 3 -11.65 -7.65 6.39
C PHE A 3 -11.92 -6.17 6.04
N SER A 4 -10.89 -5.41 5.64
CA SER A 4 -11.11 -4.07 5.10
C SER A 4 -11.67 -4.20 3.68
N PRO A 5 -12.76 -3.50 3.33
CA PRO A 5 -13.25 -3.47 1.96
C PRO A 5 -12.32 -2.67 1.03
N TYR A 6 -11.40 -1.87 1.58
CA TYR A 6 -10.53 -0.98 0.82
C TYR A 6 -9.12 -1.55 0.60
N ILE A 7 -8.78 -2.70 1.21
CA ILE A 7 -7.47 -3.33 1.08
C ILE A 7 -7.63 -4.64 0.32
N LYS A 8 -7.02 -4.73 -0.86
CA LYS A 8 -7.05 -5.93 -1.70
C LYS A 8 -6.04 -6.96 -1.23
N ASP A 9 -4.79 -6.55 -1.12
CA ASP A 9 -3.66 -7.38 -0.73
C ASP A 9 -2.78 -6.63 0.28
N ALA A 10 -2.11 -7.37 1.16
CA ALA A 10 -1.29 -6.80 2.22
C ALA A 10 -0.07 -7.68 2.48
N MET A 11 1.12 -7.10 2.31
CA MET A 11 2.38 -7.68 2.73
C MET A 11 2.81 -7.01 4.04
N VAL A 12 2.76 -7.75 5.14
CA VAL A 12 3.25 -7.29 6.45
C VAL A 12 4.70 -7.71 6.61
N ILE A 13 5.55 -6.75 6.96
CA ILE A 13 6.99 -6.92 7.20
C ILE A 13 7.26 -6.69 8.68
N GLY A 14 7.98 -7.62 9.29
CA GLY A 14 8.37 -7.59 10.69
C GLY A 14 9.23 -8.81 10.99
N GLY A 15 9.94 -8.82 12.11
CA GLY A 15 10.88 -9.89 12.42
C GLY A 15 11.93 -9.43 13.43
N LYS A 16 12.90 -10.30 13.72
CA LYS A 16 13.99 -10.00 14.66
C LYS A 16 14.93 -8.90 14.16
N ASP A 17 15.00 -8.72 12.84
CA ASP A 17 15.87 -7.78 12.13
C ASP A 17 15.18 -6.46 11.78
N LYS A 18 13.95 -6.23 12.26
CA LYS A 18 13.16 -5.02 11.98
C LYS A 18 12.78 -4.32 13.28
N ASP A 19 13.02 -3.00 13.34
CA ASP A 19 12.72 -2.17 14.51
C ASP A 19 11.23 -2.11 14.87
N PHE A 20 10.36 -2.33 13.88
CA PHE A 20 8.92 -2.33 14.02
C PHE A 20 8.22 -3.09 12.88
N VAL A 21 6.94 -3.43 13.10
CA VAL A 21 6.10 -4.00 12.05
C VAL A 21 5.66 -2.90 11.08
N SER A 22 5.81 -3.15 9.79
CA SER A 22 5.36 -2.28 8.70
C SER A 22 4.49 -3.04 7.70
N ALA A 23 3.82 -2.32 6.80
CA ALA A 23 2.97 -2.94 5.78
C ALA A 23 3.06 -2.26 4.41
N ILE A 24 3.19 -3.07 3.36
CA ILE A 24 2.98 -2.67 1.96
C ILE A 24 1.58 -3.13 1.56
N LEU A 25 0.73 -2.19 1.16
CA LEU A 25 -0.69 -2.45 0.94
C LEU A 25 -1.12 -2.10 -0.48
N ASN A 26 -1.98 -2.93 -1.06
CA ASN A 26 -2.75 -2.60 -2.25
C ASN A 26 -4.16 -2.19 -1.87
N ILE A 27 -4.63 -1.09 -2.44
CA ILE A 27 -6.03 -0.73 -2.36
C ILE A 27 -6.87 -1.68 -3.21
N ASP A 28 -8.09 -1.94 -2.79
CA ASP A 28 -9.12 -2.46 -3.69
C ASP A 28 -9.61 -1.29 -4.56
N PHE A 29 -9.19 -1.28 -5.83
CA PHE A 29 -9.47 -0.16 -6.73
C PHE A 29 -10.96 0.07 -6.94
N ALA A 30 -11.77 -1.00 -6.99
CA ALA A 30 -13.19 -0.89 -7.22
C ALA A 30 -13.90 -0.31 -5.98
N MET A 31 -13.56 -0.79 -4.78
CA MET A 31 -14.19 -0.32 -3.54
C MET A 31 -13.71 1.07 -3.16
N ALA A 32 -12.40 1.34 -3.26
CA ALA A 32 -11.84 2.66 -3.01
C ALA A 32 -12.35 3.68 -4.04
N GLY A 33 -12.49 3.28 -5.32
CA GLY A 33 -13.03 4.12 -6.38
C GLY A 33 -14.48 4.53 -6.13
N LYS A 34 -15.35 3.56 -5.82
CA LYS A 34 -16.76 3.84 -5.44
C LYS A 34 -16.85 4.75 -4.22
N TRP A 35 -15.97 4.57 -3.23
CA TRP A 35 -15.93 5.47 -2.08
C TRP A 35 -15.48 6.89 -2.47
N ALA A 36 -14.44 7.02 -3.30
CA ALA A 36 -13.95 8.30 -3.76
C ALA A 36 -15.02 9.07 -4.54
N GLU A 37 -15.75 8.40 -5.45
CA GLU A 37 -16.87 8.99 -6.19
C GLU A 37 -17.97 9.51 -5.27
N ARG A 38 -18.40 8.72 -4.28
CA ARG A 38 -19.40 9.14 -3.29
C ARG A 38 -18.97 10.33 -2.42
N ASN A 39 -17.66 10.55 -2.28
CA ASN A 39 -17.09 11.66 -1.52
C ASN A 39 -16.60 12.79 -2.43
N HIS A 40 -16.95 12.78 -3.72
CA HIS A 40 -16.55 13.79 -4.71
C HIS A 40 -15.04 13.97 -4.85
N ILE A 41 -14.27 12.89 -4.67
CA ILE A 41 -12.82 12.88 -4.82
C ILE A 41 -12.47 12.47 -6.27
N PRO A 42 -12.00 13.40 -7.12
CA PRO A 42 -11.71 13.09 -8.52
C PRO A 42 -10.43 12.27 -8.63
N TYR A 43 -10.47 11.19 -9.40
CA TYR A 43 -9.29 10.39 -9.72
C TYR A 43 -9.33 9.88 -11.17
N THR A 44 -8.15 9.70 -11.75
CA THR A 44 -8.00 9.32 -13.17
C THR A 44 -7.56 7.88 -13.36
N THR A 45 -6.66 7.38 -12.51
CA THR A 45 -6.02 6.07 -12.64
C THR A 45 -5.89 5.39 -11.28
N PHE A 46 -5.48 4.12 -11.27
CA PHE A 46 -5.09 3.41 -10.05
C PHE A 46 -3.97 4.15 -9.32
N VAL A 47 -2.93 4.56 -10.04
CA VAL A 47 -1.78 5.26 -9.47
C VAL A 47 -2.24 6.53 -8.76
N ASP A 48 -3.05 7.36 -9.42
CA ASP A 48 -3.60 8.58 -8.83
C ASP A 48 -4.40 8.26 -7.55
N LEU A 49 -5.40 7.37 -7.64
CA LEU A 49 -6.27 7.04 -6.51
C LEU A 49 -5.49 6.46 -5.31
N SER A 50 -4.55 5.55 -5.55
CA SER A 50 -3.76 4.89 -4.50
C SER A 50 -2.88 5.86 -3.71
N GLN A 51 -2.48 6.98 -4.31
CA GLN A 51 -1.60 7.96 -3.65
C GLN A 51 -2.35 9.12 -3.00
N LYS A 52 -3.68 9.19 -3.15
CA LYS A 52 -4.52 10.21 -2.50
C LYS A 52 -4.46 10.11 -0.98
N LYS A 53 -4.50 11.27 -0.32
CA LYS A 53 -4.45 11.33 1.15
C LYS A 53 -5.71 10.71 1.75
N GLU A 54 -6.86 10.98 1.16
CA GLU A 54 -8.18 10.54 1.58
C GLU A 54 -8.29 9.02 1.59
N VAL A 55 -7.76 8.36 0.56
CA VAL A 55 -7.71 6.89 0.47
C VAL A 55 -6.75 6.31 1.51
N ALA A 56 -5.60 6.94 1.70
CA ALA A 56 -4.68 6.52 2.76
C ALA A 56 -5.25 6.71 4.16
N ASP A 57 -6.03 7.77 4.41
CA ASP A 57 -6.70 7.99 5.68
C ASP A 57 -7.75 6.89 5.96
N LEU A 58 -8.46 6.39 4.92
CA LEU A 58 -9.34 5.23 5.06
C LEU A 58 -8.58 3.98 5.48
N VAL A 59 -7.49 3.67 4.77
CA VAL A 59 -6.66 2.49 5.07
C VAL A 59 -6.04 2.62 6.45
N GLN A 60 -5.61 3.81 6.85
CA GLN A 60 -5.09 4.10 8.18
C GLN A 60 -6.13 3.82 9.27
N LYS A 61 -7.40 4.22 9.09
CA LYS A 61 -8.48 3.90 10.05
C LYS A 61 -8.63 2.40 10.25
N ASP A 62 -8.55 1.62 9.17
CA ASP A 62 -8.60 0.16 9.26
C ASP A 62 -7.39 -0.43 9.98
N LEU A 63 -6.18 0.09 9.72
CA LEU A 63 -4.98 -0.34 10.42
C LEU A 63 -5.02 0.03 11.91
N VAL A 64 -5.48 1.23 12.27
CA VAL A 64 -5.64 1.67 13.67
C VAL A 64 -6.60 0.72 14.40
N ARG A 65 -7.75 0.42 13.78
CA ARG A 65 -8.71 -0.55 14.31
C ARG A 65 -8.06 -1.91 14.53
N VAL A 66 -7.35 -2.44 13.53
CA VAL A 66 -6.67 -3.74 13.63
C VAL A 66 -5.59 -3.74 14.72
N ASN A 67 -4.78 -2.69 14.79
CA ASN A 67 -3.75 -2.52 15.82
C ASN A 67 -4.34 -2.51 17.24
N GLY A 68 -5.57 -2.04 17.42
CA GLY A 68 -6.27 -2.05 18.71
C GLY A 68 -6.47 -3.47 19.28
N TYR A 69 -6.49 -4.50 18.43
CA TYR A 69 -6.63 -5.90 18.85
C TYR A 69 -5.29 -6.62 19.00
N LEU A 70 -4.17 -5.96 18.70
CA LEU A 70 -2.84 -6.57 18.70
C LEU A 70 -2.01 -6.06 19.89
N PRO A 71 -1.11 -6.91 20.44
CA PRO A 71 -0.12 -6.46 21.41
C PRO A 71 0.83 -5.47 20.75
N GLU A 72 1.40 -4.55 21.53
CA GLU A 72 2.20 -3.42 21.01
C GLU A 72 3.32 -3.84 20.03
N PRO A 73 4.12 -4.90 20.29
CA PRO A 73 5.17 -5.31 19.37
C PRO A 73 4.66 -5.81 18.00
N ALA A 74 3.39 -6.22 17.92
CA ALA A 74 2.77 -6.74 16.69
C ALA A 74 1.99 -5.66 15.92
N ARG A 75 1.91 -4.42 16.44
CA ARG A 75 1.18 -3.33 15.80
C ARG A 75 1.97 -2.76 14.63
N VAL A 76 1.29 -2.55 13.50
CA VAL A 76 1.87 -1.86 12.35
C VAL A 76 2.17 -0.41 12.75
N ARG A 77 3.42 0.03 12.65
CA ARG A 77 3.80 1.43 12.93
C ARG A 77 3.80 2.29 11.67
N ARG A 78 4.23 1.72 10.55
CA ARG A 78 4.31 2.40 9.25
C ARG A 78 3.69 1.58 8.13
N PHE A 79 3.14 2.26 7.14
CA PHE A 79 2.63 1.61 5.95
C PHE A 79 2.83 2.46 4.70
N VAL A 80 2.73 1.81 3.54
CA VAL A 80 2.71 2.44 2.22
C VAL A 80 1.52 1.90 1.42
N LEU A 81 0.99 2.73 0.54
CA LEU A 81 0.05 2.30 -0.51
C LEU A 81 0.81 2.15 -1.82
N LEU A 82 0.82 0.95 -2.37
CA LEU A 82 1.54 0.68 -3.60
C LEU A 82 0.77 1.23 -4.81
N HIS A 83 1.52 1.72 -5.80
CA HIS A 83 1.01 2.36 -7.01
C HIS A 83 0.55 1.37 -8.09
N LYS A 84 0.73 0.06 -7.88
CA LYS A 84 0.27 -1.02 -8.75
C LYS A 84 -0.23 -2.17 -7.90
N GLU A 85 -1.11 -3.02 -8.42
CA GLU A 85 -1.49 -4.27 -7.77
C GLU A 85 -0.34 -5.30 -7.78
N PHE A 86 -0.36 -6.24 -6.83
CA PHE A 86 0.48 -7.41 -6.92
C PHE A 86 0.05 -8.32 -8.08
N ASP A 87 1.03 -8.79 -8.83
CA ASP A 87 0.83 -9.54 -10.06
C ASP A 87 1.38 -10.98 -9.96
N ALA A 88 0.58 -11.95 -10.38
CA ALA A 88 1.01 -13.34 -10.46
C ALA A 88 1.98 -13.58 -11.62
N ASP A 89 1.84 -12.83 -12.72
CA ASP A 89 2.71 -12.93 -13.89
C ASP A 89 4.09 -12.32 -13.62
N GLU A 90 4.17 -11.33 -12.72
CA GLU A 90 5.43 -10.81 -12.19
C GLU A 90 5.99 -11.63 -11.00
N ALA A 91 5.43 -12.82 -10.73
CA ALA A 91 5.85 -13.70 -9.65
C ALA A 91 5.70 -13.12 -8.22
N GLU A 92 4.93 -12.05 -8.03
CA GLU A 92 4.65 -11.49 -6.70
C GLU A 92 3.61 -12.34 -5.96
N LEU A 93 2.70 -12.94 -6.73
CA LEU A 93 1.70 -13.88 -6.26
C LEU A 93 1.88 -15.26 -6.90
N THR A 94 1.44 -16.31 -6.22
CA THR A 94 1.15 -17.60 -6.87
C THR A 94 -0.07 -17.46 -7.78
N ARG A 95 -0.31 -18.44 -8.67
CA ARG A 95 -1.56 -18.54 -9.44
C ARG A 95 -2.82 -18.58 -8.56
N THR A 96 -2.67 -19.08 -7.33
CA THR A 96 -3.72 -19.09 -6.29
C THR A 96 -3.75 -17.83 -5.43
N ARG A 97 -3.06 -16.76 -5.87
CA ARG A 97 -2.97 -15.44 -5.21
C ARG A 97 -2.35 -15.46 -3.80
N LYS A 98 -1.47 -16.42 -3.50
CA LYS A 98 -0.67 -16.39 -2.27
C LYS A 98 0.59 -15.54 -2.49
N LEU A 99 0.95 -14.69 -1.52
CA LEU A 99 2.17 -13.88 -1.58
C LEU A 99 3.42 -14.77 -1.63
N ARG A 100 4.33 -14.48 -2.57
CA ARG A 100 5.67 -15.07 -2.62
C ARG A 100 6.63 -14.21 -1.81
N ARG A 101 6.53 -14.30 -0.47
CA ARG A 101 7.18 -13.38 0.48
C ARG A 101 8.66 -13.12 0.21
N GLU A 102 9.47 -14.16 0.11
CA GLU A 102 10.93 -14.03 -0.12
C GLU A 102 11.23 -13.22 -1.38
N PHE A 103 10.56 -13.54 -2.50
CA PHE A 103 10.70 -12.81 -3.75
C PHE A 103 10.24 -11.35 -3.64
N MET A 104 9.15 -11.11 -2.92
CA MET A 104 8.65 -9.75 -2.72
C MET A 104 9.55 -8.92 -1.81
N GLU A 105 10.16 -9.51 -0.77
CA GLU A 105 11.11 -8.81 0.09
C GLU A 105 12.35 -8.38 -0.68
N GLU A 106 12.84 -9.23 -1.60
CA GLU A 106 13.93 -8.89 -2.51
C GLU A 106 13.51 -7.80 -3.52
N ARG A 107 12.35 -7.99 -4.19
CA ARG A 107 11.85 -7.06 -5.20
C ARG A 107 11.56 -5.66 -4.65
N TYR A 108 11.03 -5.59 -3.43
CA TYR A 108 10.69 -4.32 -2.77
C TYR A 108 11.73 -3.89 -1.75
N LYS A 109 12.96 -4.42 -1.82
CA LYS A 109 14.03 -4.12 -0.86
C LYS A 109 14.23 -2.63 -0.64
N ASP A 110 14.35 -1.84 -1.72
CA ASP A 110 14.56 -0.39 -1.61
C ASP A 110 13.37 0.33 -0.93
N LEU A 111 12.14 -0.13 -1.23
CA LEU A 111 10.92 0.37 -0.60
C LEU A 111 10.86 0.03 0.89
N ILE A 112 11.22 -1.21 1.24
CA ILE A 112 11.30 -1.68 2.62
C ILE A 112 12.37 -0.88 3.36
N GLU A 113 13.58 -0.74 2.81
CA GLU A 113 14.65 0.05 3.44
C GLU A 113 14.22 1.50 3.69
N ALA A 114 13.55 2.15 2.74
CA ALA A 114 13.07 3.51 2.91
C ALA A 114 11.99 3.65 4.00
N ILE A 115 11.14 2.64 4.21
CA ILE A 115 10.17 2.62 5.32
C ILE A 115 10.90 2.70 6.67
N TYR A 116 12.04 2.02 6.79
CA TYR A 116 12.83 1.96 8.03
C TYR A 116 13.82 3.13 8.18
N LYS A 117 14.28 3.75 7.09
CA LYS A 117 15.27 4.87 7.09
C LYS A 117 14.65 6.28 7.22
N ASP A 118 13.44 6.41 7.78
CA ASP A 118 12.68 7.69 7.84
C ASP A 118 12.47 8.39 6.48
N GLY A 119 12.53 7.63 5.38
CA GLY A 119 12.25 8.16 4.06
C GLY A 119 10.79 8.59 3.96
N LYS A 120 10.53 9.88 3.72
CA LYS A 120 9.15 10.40 3.60
C LYS A 120 8.44 9.85 2.36
N GLU A 121 9.17 9.69 1.26
CA GLU A 121 8.64 9.22 -0.01
C GLU A 121 9.68 8.60 -0.92
N ILE A 122 9.23 7.78 -1.88
CA ILE A 122 10.05 7.15 -2.92
C ILE A 122 9.42 7.44 -4.27
N LYS A 123 10.22 8.00 -5.18
CA LYS A 123 9.78 8.26 -6.55
C LYS A 123 9.89 6.99 -7.38
N VAL A 124 8.80 6.63 -8.03
CA VAL A 124 8.72 5.46 -8.91
C VAL A 124 8.10 5.86 -10.24
N LYS A 125 8.56 5.23 -11.32
CA LYS A 125 7.95 5.36 -12.65
C LYS A 125 6.97 4.21 -12.82
N ALA A 126 5.71 4.53 -13.09
CA ALA A 126 4.65 3.56 -13.22
C ALA A 126 4.02 3.67 -14.62
N PRO A 127 3.90 2.56 -15.37
CA PRO A 127 3.01 2.55 -16.53
C PRO A 127 1.56 2.70 -16.04
N VAL A 128 0.82 3.61 -16.64
CA VAL A 128 -0.61 3.81 -16.37
C VAL A 128 -1.43 3.66 -17.64
N THR A 129 -2.59 3.03 -17.47
CA THR A 129 -3.65 3.05 -18.47
C THR A 129 -4.71 4.04 -18.00
N TYR A 130 -4.95 5.06 -18.82
CA TYR A 130 -5.99 6.07 -18.57
C TYR A 130 -7.37 5.49 -18.89
N ARG A 131 -8.43 6.15 -18.41
CA ARG A 131 -9.83 5.73 -18.64
C ARG A 131 -10.21 5.68 -20.11
N ASP A 132 -9.54 6.46 -20.96
CA ASP A 132 -9.72 6.48 -22.42
C ASP A 132 -8.91 5.38 -23.15
N GLY A 133 -8.24 4.50 -22.42
CA GLY A 133 -7.42 3.41 -22.96
C GLY A 133 -5.99 3.82 -23.34
N ARG A 134 -5.62 5.10 -23.23
CA ARG A 134 -4.25 5.53 -23.49
C ARG A 134 -3.29 4.93 -22.48
N LYS A 135 -2.10 4.55 -22.93
CA LYS A 135 -0.99 4.13 -22.07
C LYS A 135 0.01 5.26 -21.95
N GLY A 136 0.53 5.49 -20.75
CA GLY A 136 1.59 6.45 -20.49
C GLY A 136 2.47 6.00 -19.33
N VAL A 137 3.54 6.74 -19.08
CA VAL A 137 4.36 6.55 -17.88
C VAL A 137 4.22 7.78 -17.02
N VAL A 138 3.82 7.59 -15.76
CA VAL A 138 3.77 8.67 -14.77
C VAL A 138 4.85 8.46 -13.73
N THR A 139 5.43 9.55 -13.27
CA THR A 139 6.27 9.52 -12.08
C THR A 139 5.38 9.82 -10.89
N THR A 140 5.37 8.94 -9.90
CA THR A 140 4.59 9.10 -8.67
C THR A 140 5.48 8.89 -7.46
N SER A 141 5.11 9.51 -6.34
CA SER A 141 5.79 9.34 -5.06
C SER A 141 4.97 8.40 -4.17
N ILE A 142 5.52 7.23 -3.83
CA ILE A 142 4.98 6.36 -2.78
C ILE A 142 5.36 6.99 -1.45
N LYS A 143 4.36 7.41 -0.67
CA LYS A 143 4.57 8.05 0.63
C LYS A 143 4.62 7.00 1.74
N VAL A 144 5.64 7.07 2.59
CA VAL A 144 5.69 6.32 3.85
C VAL A 144 4.82 7.04 4.87
N ARG A 145 3.91 6.31 5.49
CA ARG A 145 2.89 6.87 6.39
C ARG A 145 3.01 6.24 7.78
N ASN A 146 3.03 7.09 8.79
CA ASN A 146 2.97 6.69 10.19
C ASN A 146 1.51 6.47 10.63
N ILE A 147 1.27 5.41 11.41
CA ILE A 147 -0.07 5.11 11.94
C ILE A 147 -0.37 5.93 13.18
N GLN A 148 0.62 6.09 14.05
CA GLN A 148 0.56 7.00 15.20
C GLN A 148 1.12 8.36 14.78
N LYS A 149 0.46 9.44 15.18
CA LYS A 149 1.14 10.73 15.26
C LYS A 149 2.19 10.58 16.36
N GLU A 150 3.45 10.84 16.05
CA GLU A 150 4.41 11.16 17.10
C GLU A 150 3.77 12.30 17.92
N ALA A 151 3.58 12.04 19.20
CA ALA A 151 2.99 12.96 20.15
C ALA A 151 3.94 14.13 20.43
#